data_AF-A0A383DS17-F1
#
_entry.id   AF-A0A383DS17-F1
#
_cell.length_a   1.000
_cell.length_b   1.000
_cell.length_c   1.000
_cell.angle_alpha   90.00
_cell.angle_beta   90.00
_cell.angle_gamma   90.00
#
_symmetry.space_group_name_H-M   'P 1'
#
loop_
_entity.id
_entity.type
_entity.pdbx_description
1 polymer ?
#
loop_
_entity_poly.entity_id
_entity_poly.type
_entity_poly.pdbx_seq_one_letter_code
_entity_poly.pdbx_strand_id
1 'polypeptide(L)' 'MNVEEQSQQFRDKVSQLKSEIGKVIVGQEKVIDQVILSILSGGHALLEGVPGLGKTLLVRTVAEA' A
#
# COMPACT_ATOMS: atom_id res chain seq x y z
N MET A 1 24.46 10.50 -4.14
CA MET A 1 23.30 10.40 -3.22
C MET A 1 23.81 9.99 -1.87
N ASN A 2 23.53 10.79 -0.84
CA ASN A 2 23.77 10.38 0.55
C ASN A 2 22.58 9.52 1.05
N VAL A 3 22.74 8.87 2.20
CA VAL A 3 21.70 7.98 2.77
C VAL A 3 20.42 8.76 3.12
N GLU A 4 20.55 10.02 3.53
CA GLU A 4 19.42 10.89 3.89
C GLU A 4 18.52 11.16 2.68
N GLU A 5 19.13 11.45 1.53
CA GLU A 5 18.45 11.70 0.26
C GLU A 5 17.74 10.44 -0.25
N GLN A 6 18.37 9.26 -0.13
CA GLN A 6 17.73 7.99 -0.49
C GLN A 6 16.52 7.66 0.41
N SER A 7 16.67 7.89 1.72
CA SER A 7 15.59 7.70 2.69
C SER A 7 14.41 8.63 2.41
N GLN A 8 14.68 9.90 2.08
CA GLN A 8 13.65 10.86 1.73
C GLN A 8 12.92 10.46 0.44
N GLN A 9 13.66 10.12 -0.62
CA GLN A 9 13.07 9.68 -1.88
C GLN A 9 12.20 8.44 -1.73
N PHE A 10 12.62 7.50 -0.88
CA PHE A 10 11.80 6.32 -0.58
C PHE A 10 10.49 6.70 0.12
N ARG A 11 10.54 7.57 1.14
CA ARG A 11 9.34 8.06 1.83
C ARG A 11 8.38 8.76 0.87
N ASP A 12 8.91 9.59 -0.03
CA ASP A 12 8.09 10.32 -1.01
C ASP A 12 7.40 9.37 -1.98
N LYS A 13 8.13 8.36 -2.50
CA LYS A 13 7.54 7.33 -3.38
C LYS A 13 6.46 6.52 -2.68
N VAL A 14 6.68 6.12 -1.42
CA VAL A 14 5.65 5.39 -0.65
C VAL A 14 4.44 6.28 -0.39
N SER A 15 4.64 7.58 -0.09
CA SER A 15 3.56 8.54 0.07
C SER A 15 2.73 8.70 -1.21
N GLN A 16 3.41 8.82 -2.36
CA GLN A 16 2.75 8.89 -3.68
C GLN A 16 1.96 7.63 -3.99
N LEU A 17 2.55 6.45 -3.77
CA LEU A 17 1.86 5.16 -3.94
C LEU A 17 0.57 5.08 -3.12
N LYS A 18 0.65 5.44 -1.82
CA LYS A 18 -0.54 5.47 -0.94
C LYS A 18 -1.60 6.45 -1.44
N SER A 19 -1.18 7.61 -1.95
CA SER A 19 -2.09 8.61 -2.53
C SER A 19 -2.83 8.07 -3.75
N GLU A 20 -2.13 7.38 -4.66
CA GLU A 20 -2.75 6.77 -5.84
C GLU A 20 -3.75 5.68 -5.46
N ILE A 21 -3.40 4.80 -4.51
CA ILE A 21 -4.31 3.77 -4.00
C ILE A 21 -5.53 4.40 -3.34
N GLY A 22 -5.34 5.49 -2.58
CA GLY A 22 -6.39 6.22 -1.87
C GLY A 22 -7.44 6.87 -2.77
N LYS A 23 -7.16 7.05 -4.07
CA LYS A 23 -8.16 7.51 -5.05
C LYS A 23 -9.26 6.48 -5.32
N VAL A 24 -8.96 5.19 -5.09
CA VAL A 24 -9.89 4.07 -5.34
C VAL A 24 -10.35 3.42 -4.04
N ILE A 25 -9.46 3.30 -3.05
CA ILE A 25 -9.72 2.65 -1.77
C ILE A 25 -9.88 3.70 -0.68
N VAL A 26 -11.07 3.78 -0.07
CA VAL A 26 -11.40 4.76 0.97
C VAL A 26 -11.59 4.07 2.32
N GLY A 27 -11.01 4.63 3.39
CA GLY A 27 -11.23 4.17 4.77
C GLY A 27 -10.52 2.88 5.15
N GLN A 28 -9.47 2.49 4.40
CA GLN A 28 -8.67 1.27 4.63
C GLN A 28 -7.16 1.57 4.76
N GLU A 29 -6.82 2.75 5.26
CA GLU A 29 -5.44 3.28 5.30
C GLU A 29 -4.49 2.32 6.03
N LYS A 30 -4.94 1.78 7.17
CA LYS A 30 -4.14 0.82 7.95
C LYS A 30 -3.89 -0.50 7.20
N VAL A 31 -4.86 -0.97 6.42
CA VAL A 31 -4.71 -2.21 5.64
C VAL A 31 -3.76 -1.97 4.48
N ILE A 32 -3.86 -0.82 3.81
CA ILE A 32 -2.94 -0.41 2.74
C ILE A 32 -1.50 -0.38 3.27
N ASP A 33 -1.29 0.21 4.45
CA ASP A 33 0.04 0.27 5.09
C ASP A 33 0.62 -1.13 5.34
N GLN A 34 -0.19 -2.06 5.86
CA GLN A 34 0.23 -3.43 6.13
C GLN A 34 0.53 -4.22 4.86
N VAL A 35 -0.27 -4.03 3.80
CA VAL A 35 -0.04 -4.69 2.50
C VAL A 35 1.25 -4.18 1.88
N ILE A 36 1.46 -2.86 1.81
CA ILE A 36 2.70 -2.28 1.28
C ILE A 36 3.91 -2.77 2.09
N LEU A 37 3.81 -2.78 3.42
CA LEU A 37 4.87 -3.29 4.29
C LEU A 37 5.17 -4.77 4.02
N SER A 38 4.15 -5.60 3.81
CA SER A 38 4.34 -7.02 3.50
C SER A 38 5.09 -7.22 2.18
N ILE A 39 4.76 -6.44 1.14
CA ILE A 39 5.43 -6.52 -0.17
C ILE A 39 6.90 -6.09 -0.04
N LEU A 40 7.15 -4.95 0.60
CA LEU A 40 8.50 -4.38 0.72
C LEU A 40 9.42 -5.24 1.61
N SER A 41 8.85 -6.02 2.53
CA SER A 41 9.60 -6.97 3.36
C SER A 41 9.74 -8.36 2.73
N GLY A 42 9.16 -8.61 1.55
CA GLY A 42 9.10 -9.95 0.94
C GLY A 42 8.22 -10.94 1.73
N GLY A 43 7.32 -10.42 2.55
CA GLY A 43 6.36 -11.18 3.34
C GLY A 43 5.10 -11.56 2.57
N HIS A 44 4.16 -12.14 3.30
CA HIS A 44 2.87 -12.58 2.78
C HIS A 44 1.76 -12.00 3.65
N ALA A 45 0.63 -11.61 3.04
CA ALA A 45 -0.53 -11.09 3.74
C ALA A 45 -1.79 -11.90 3.39
N LEU A 46 -2.65 -12.13 4.38
CA LEU A 46 -3.97 -12.70 4.22
C LEU A 46 -5.02 -11.63 4.52
N LEU A 47 -5.92 -11.36 3.57
CA LEU A 47 -7.00 -10.39 3.74
C LEU A 47 -8.30 -11.12 4.12
N GLU A 48 -8.69 -11.03 5.39
CA GLU A 48 -9.93 -11.62 5.91
C GLU A 48 -10.98 -10.55 6.22
N GLY A 49 -12.26 -10.89 6.08
CA GLY A 49 -13.38 -10.04 6.46
C GLY A 49 -14.66 -10.40 5.71
N VAL A 50 -15.75 -9.69 5.98
CA VAL A 50 -17.05 -9.97 5.36
C VAL A 50 -17.08 -9.65 3.85
N PRO A 51 -17.95 -10.30 3.06
CA PRO A 51 -18.12 -10.02 1.64
C PRO A 51 -18.44 -8.54 1.37
N GLY A 52 -17.96 -8.00 0.24
CA GLY A 52 -18.28 -6.64 -0.19
C GLY A 52 -17.37 -5.52 0.34
N LEU A 53 -16.42 -5.79 1.25
CA LEU A 53 -15.51 -4.77 1.80
C LEU A 53 -14.32 -4.39 0.90
N GLY A 54 -14.42 -4.62 -0.41
CA GLY A 54 -13.39 -4.18 -1.35
C GLY A 54 -12.06 -4.93 -1.28
N LYS A 55 -11.97 -6.13 -0.65
CA LYS A 55 -10.73 -6.92 -0.57
C LYS A 55 -10.07 -7.18 -1.93
N THR A 56 -10.86 -7.64 -2.90
CA THR A 56 -10.39 -7.90 -4.26
C THR A 56 -9.99 -6.61 -4.98
N LEU A 57 -10.77 -5.54 -4.77
CA LEU A 57 -10.47 -4.23 -5.34
C LEU A 57 -9.14 -3.69 -4.80
N LEU A 58 -8.91 -3.80 -3.48
CA LEU A 58 -7.67 -3.39 -2.83
C LEU A 58 -6.46 -4.08 -3.43
N VAL A 59 -6.47 -5.40 -3.54
CA VAL A 59 -5.34 -6.16 -4.13
C VAL A 59 -5.09 -5.73 -5.57
N ARG A 60 -6.14 -5.51 -6.35
CA ARG A 60 -6.02 -5.05 -7.74
C ARG A 60 -5.44 -3.64 -7.82
N THR A 61 -5.96 -2.70 -7.04
CA THR A 61 -5.47 -1.32 -7.01
C THR A 61 -4.01 -1.26 -6.60
N VAL A 62 -3.60 -2.02 -5.59
CA VAL A 62 -2.19 -2.09 -5.15
C VAL A 62 -1.27 -2.64 -6.26
N ALA A 63 -1.77 -3.56 -7.09
CA ALA A 63 -0.99 -4.12 -8.20
C ALA A 63 -0.91 -3.21 -9.43
N GLU A 64 -1.87 -2.29 -9.60
CA GLU A 64 -1.94 -1.36 -10.74
C GLU A 64 -1.27 0.01 -10.46
N ALA A 65 -1.11 0.39 -9.19
CA ALA A 65 -0.50 1.65 -8.75
C ALA A 65 1.03 1.60 -8.75
#